data_AF-A0A356QYD4-F1
#
_entry.id   AF-A0A356QYD4-F1
#
_cell.length_a   1.000
_cell.length_b   1.000
_cell.length_c   1.000
_cell.angle_alpha   90.00
_cell.angle_beta   90.00
_cell.angle_gamma   90.00
#
_symmetry.space_group_name_H-M   'P 1'
#
loop_
_entity.id
_entity.type
_entity.pdbx_description
1 polymer ?
#
loop_
_entity_poly.entity_id
_entity_poly.type
_entity_poly.pdbx_seq_one_letter_code
_entity_poly.pdbx_strand_id
1 'polypeptide(L)' 'MKNSNTAQKSALQKFGQALNSYDLAGGSGVVSEDFVWSYYEGPDAPDGRLLHGFEAACRMV' A
#
# COMPACT_ATOMS: atom_id res chain seq x y z
N MET A 1 -14.49 24.35 -4.11
CA MET A 1 -14.01 22.99 -3.78
C MET A 1 -12.77 22.72 -4.62
N LYS A 2 -11.57 22.60 -4.01
CA LYS A 2 -10.41 22.10 -4.73
C LYS A 2 -10.71 20.66 -5.17
N ASN A 3 -10.40 20.30 -6.40
CA ASN A 3 -10.57 18.93 -6.91
C ASN A 3 -9.63 17.98 -6.15
N SER A 4 -10.06 17.49 -4.98
CA SER A 4 -9.34 16.50 -4.18
C SER A 4 -9.02 15.22 -4.96
N ASN A 5 -9.73 15.00 -6.07
CA ASN A 5 -9.64 13.84 -6.94
C ASN A 5 -8.30 13.69 -7.69
N THR A 6 -7.61 14.77 -8.08
CA THR A 6 -6.41 14.65 -8.92
C THR A 6 -5.17 14.21 -8.14
N ALA A 7 -4.93 14.80 -6.97
CA ALA A 7 -3.80 14.44 -6.12
C ALA A 7 -3.94 13.00 -5.58
N GLN A 8 -5.15 12.63 -5.16
CA GLN A 8 -5.46 11.27 -4.71
C GLN A 8 -5.26 10.24 -5.83
N LYS A 9 -5.75 10.53 -7.05
CA LYS A 9 -5.51 9.66 -8.22
C LYS A 9 -4.03 9.51 -8.54
N SER A 10 -3.27 10.60 -8.49
CA SER A 10 -1.82 10.56 -8.74
C SER A 10 -1.09 9.73 -7.68
N ALA A 11 -1.44 9.87 -6.40
CA ALA A 11 -0.89 9.06 -5.32
C ALA A 11 -1.20 7.57 -5.52
N LEU A 12 -2.45 7.23 -5.85
CA LEU A 12 -2.86 5.84 -6.10
C LEU A 12 -2.13 5.23 -7.32
N GLN A 13 -1.95 6.00 -8.38
CA GLN A 13 -1.18 5.55 -9.55
C GLN A 13 0.29 5.26 -9.20
N LYS A 14 0.94 6.14 -8.44
CA LYS A 14 2.32 5.94 -7.99
C LYS A 14 2.44 4.72 -7.08
N PHE A 15 1.50 4.56 -6.14
CA PHE A 15 1.43 3.39 -5.27
C PHE A 15 1.31 2.08 -6.06
N GLY A 16 0.36 2.00 -6.99
CA GLY A 16 0.17 0.80 -7.82
C GLY A 16 1.38 0.52 -8.73
N GLN A 17 2.01 1.55 -9.28
CA GLN A 17 3.24 1.39 -10.06
C GLN A 17 4.37 0.82 -9.20
N ALA A 18 4.60 1.39 -8.01
CA ALA A 18 5.65 0.94 -7.10
C ALA A 18 5.45 -0.51 -6.64
N LEU A 19 4.21 -0.92 -6.36
CA LEU A 19 3.89 -2.31 -6.03
C LEU A 19 4.24 -3.27 -7.17
N ASN A 20 3.81 -2.96 -8.40
CA ASN A 20 4.03 -3.84 -9.55
C ASN A 20 5.51 -3.98 -9.94
N SER A 21 6.34 -2.99 -9.61
CA SER A 21 7.76 -2.98 -9.93
C SER A 21 8.67 -3.31 -8.74
N TYR A 22 8.12 -3.66 -7.57
CA TYR A 22 8.88 -3.85 -6.32
C TYR A 22 9.76 -2.64 -5.96
N ASP A 23 9.31 -1.42 -6.28
CA ASP A 23 10.04 -0.19 -5.95
C ASP A 23 9.78 0.21 -4.49
N LEU A 24 10.60 -0.34 -3.59
CA LEU A 24 10.49 -0.11 -2.15
C LEU A 24 10.67 1.36 -1.77
N ALA A 25 11.61 2.07 -2.41
CA ALA A 25 11.89 3.46 -2.10
C ALA A 25 10.76 4.38 -2.58
N GLY A 26 10.30 4.17 -3.83
CA GLY A 26 9.18 4.93 -4.40
C GLY A 26 7.87 4.70 -3.64
N GLY A 27 7.56 3.44 -3.30
CA GLY A 27 6.34 3.12 -2.56
C GLY A 27 6.34 3.63 -1.13
N SER A 28 7.47 3.52 -0.41
CA SER A 28 7.60 4.06 0.95
C SER A 28 7.46 5.59 0.99
N GLY A 29 7.86 6.29 -0.09
CA GLY A 29 7.67 7.74 -0.20
C GLY A 29 6.24 8.18 -0.55
N VAL A 30 5.36 7.24 -0.94
CA VAL A 30 3.95 7.52 -1.26
C VAL A 30 3.04 7.31 -0.06
N VAL A 31 3.36 6.32 0.79
CA VAL A 31 2.56 6.00 1.98
C VAL A 31 2.96 6.85 3.18
N SER A 32 2.05 7.00 4.15
CA SER A 32 2.36 7.60 5.44
C SER A 32 3.13 6.64 6.36
N GLU A 33 3.75 7.18 7.41
CA GLU A 33 4.51 6.38 8.40
C GLU A 33 3.64 5.34 9.12
N ASP A 34 2.34 5.61 9.27
CA ASP A 34 1.35 4.74 9.90
C ASP A 34 0.64 3.79 8.93
N PHE A 35 1.16 3.65 7.70
CA PHE A 35 0.57 2.76 6.70
C PHE A 35 0.53 1.31 7.17
N VAL A 36 -0.64 0.70 7.01
CA VAL A 36 -0.89 -0.71 7.30
C VAL A 36 -1.58 -1.36 6.10
N TRP A 37 -1.13 -2.55 5.73
CA TRP A 37 -1.79 -3.42 4.76
C TRP A 37 -2.47 -4.59 5.48
N SER A 38 -3.79 -4.70 5.32
CA SER A 38 -4.55 -5.86 5.79
C SER A 38 -4.43 -7.00 4.79
N TYR A 39 -3.63 -7.99 5.13
CA TYR A 39 -3.41 -9.19 4.33
C TYR A 39 -4.34 -10.31 4.79
N TYR A 40 -5.17 -10.80 3.88
CA TYR A 40 -6.07 -11.91 4.15
C TYR A 40 -5.31 -13.24 4.08
N GLU A 41 -5.36 -14.04 5.15
CA GLU A 41 -4.65 -15.32 5.25
C GLU A 41 -5.54 -16.54 4.99
N GLY A 42 -6.81 -16.34 4.62
CA GLY A 42 -7.75 -17.42 4.35
C GLY A 42 -8.82 -17.62 5.43
N PRO A 43 -9.72 -18.58 5.22
CA PRO A 43 -10.88 -18.77 6.09
C PRO A 43 -10.52 -19.25 7.51
N ASP A 44 -9.38 -19.92 7.67
CA ASP A 44 -8.89 -20.41 8.96
C ASP A 44 -8.21 -19.33 9.81
N ALA A 45 -7.92 -18.16 9.21
CA ALA A 45 -7.35 -16.99 9.86
C ALA A 45 -8.15 -15.74 9.46
N PRO A 46 -9.39 -15.60 9.95
CA PRO A 46 -10.34 -14.58 9.50
C PRO A 46 -9.91 -13.14 9.81
N ASP A 47 -9.10 -12.96 10.85
CA ASP A 47 -8.53 -11.65 11.21
C ASP A 47 -7.35 -11.27 10.30
N GLY A 48 -6.80 -12.22 9.55
CA GLY A 48 -5.65 -12.04 8.68
C GLY A 48 -4.42 -11.51 9.42
N ARG A 49 -3.62 -10.72 8.70
CA ARG A 49 -2.43 -10.07 9.23
C ARG A 49 -2.40 -8.59 8.88
N LEU A 50 -1.97 -7.78 9.84
CA LEU A 50 -1.61 -6.39 9.58
C LEU A 50 -0.10 -6.32 9.28
N LEU A 51 0.23 -5.85 8.08
CA LEU A 51 1.61 -5.61 7.66
C LEU A 51 1.90 -4.11 7.80
N HIS A 52 2.89 -3.77 8.62
CA HIS A 52 3.25 -2.38 8.87
C HIS A 52 4.31 -1.91 7.86
N GLY A 53 3.99 -0.84 7.12
CA GLY A 53 4.87 -0.26 6.11
C GLY A 53 4.78 -0.92 4.73
N PHE A 54 5.17 -0.14 3.71
CA PHE A 54 5.10 -0.56 2.31
C PHE A 54 5.99 -1.77 2.00
N GLU A 55 7.18 -1.83 2.60
CA GLU A 55 8.10 -2.95 2.40
C GLU A 55 7.52 -4.29 2.87
N ALA A 56 6.85 -4.30 4.03
CA ALA A 56 6.20 -5.51 4.54
C ALA A 56 5.08 -5.98 3.62
N ALA A 57 4.31 -5.03 3.06
CA ALA A 57 3.28 -5.34 2.07
C ALA A 57 3.86 -5.95 0.79
N CYS A 58 4.91 -5.35 0.21
CA CYS A 58 5.55 -5.85 -1.01
C CYS A 58 6.06 -7.28 -0.92
N ARG A 59 6.46 -7.75 0.27
CA ARG A 59 6.97 -9.13 0.45
C ARG A 59 5.88 -10.21 0.38
N MET A 60 4.60 -9.81 0.40
CA MET A 60 3.45 -10.73 0.40
C MET A 60 2.71 -10.80 -0.95
N VAL A 61 3.07 -9.96 -1.92
CA VAL A 61 2.45 -9.86 -3.25
C VAL A 61 3.19 -10.73 -4.28
#